data_AF-A0AAJ6VL99-F1
#
_entry.id   AF-A0AAJ6VL99-F1
#
_cell.length_a   1.000
_cell.length_b   1.000
_cell.length_c   1.000
_cell.angle_alpha   90.00
_cell.angle_beta   90.00
_cell.angle_gamma   90.00
#
_symmetry.space_group_name_H-M   'P 1'
#
loop_
_entity.id
_entity.type
_entity.pdbx_description
1 polymer ?
#
loop_
_entity_poly.entity_id
_entity_poly.type
_entity_poly.pdbx_seq_one_letter_code
_entity_poly.pdbx_strand_id
1 'polypeptide(L)' 'MTRGNQRELARAKNLKKSSKKTAAEQESNKGLTLEQRKQRDAERMREKQLKKQQDGEVGNQAVK' A
#
# COMPACT_ATOMS: atom_id res chain seq x y z
N MET A 1 -17.57 -26.08 -12.31
CA MET A 1 -17.68 -24.85 -11.49
C MET A 1 -16.35 -24.14 -11.19
N THR A 2 -15.18 -24.77 -11.35
CA THR A 2 -13.89 -24.27 -10.82
C THR A 2 -13.10 -23.28 -11.70
N ARG A 3 -13.59 -22.92 -12.90
CA ARG A 3 -12.94 -21.93 -13.80
C ARG A 3 -13.71 -20.61 -13.96
N GLY A 4 -15.04 -20.64 -13.81
CA GLY A 4 -15.87 -19.43 -13.87
C GLY A 4 -15.52 -18.45 -12.75
N ASN A 5 -15.34 -18.97 -11.53
CA ASN A 5 -15.02 -18.14 -10.35
C ASN A 5 -13.69 -17.38 -10.49
N GLN A 6 -12.65 -18.01 -11.07
CA GLN A 6 -11.37 -17.33 -11.29
C GLN A 6 -11.44 -16.26 -12.39
N ARG A 7 -12.21 -16.50 -13.45
CA ARG A 7 -12.38 -15.54 -14.54
C ARG A 7 -13.17 -14.31 -14.10
N GLU A 8 -14.27 -14.51 -13.36
CA GLU A 8 -15.06 -13.42 -12.79
C GLU A 8 -14.22 -12.61 -11.80
N LEU A 9 -13.44 -13.28 -10.95
CA LEU A 9 -12.53 -12.63 -10.01
C LEU A 9 -11.43 -11.83 -10.72
N ALA A 10 -10.88 -12.33 -11.82
CA ALA A 10 -9.91 -11.59 -12.63
C ALA A 10 -10.54 -10.35 -13.30
N ARG A 11 -11.76 -10.47 -13.83
CA ARG A 11 -12.48 -9.31 -14.39
C ARG A 11 -12.82 -8.28 -13.33
N ALA A 12 -13.31 -8.71 -12.17
CA ALA A 12 -13.58 -7.82 -11.04
C ALA A 12 -12.31 -7.10 -10.56
N LYS A 13 -11.16 -7.80 -10.50
CA LYS A 13 -9.86 -7.20 -10.18
C LYS A 13 -9.43 -6.18 -11.23
N ASN A 14 -9.62 -6.45 -12.51
CA ASN A 14 -9.27 -5.51 -13.58
C ASN A 14 -10.19 -4.28 -13.58
N LEU A 15 -11.49 -4.48 -13.40
CA LEU A 15 -12.46 -3.39 -13.28
C LEU A 15 -12.14 -2.49 -12.08
N LYS A 16 -11.74 -3.08 -10.95
CA LYS A 16 -11.32 -2.35 -9.74
C LYS A 16 -9.99 -1.60 -9.93
N LYS A 17 -9.14 -2.02 -10.87
CA LYS A 17 -7.91 -1.30 -11.22
C LYS A 17 -8.21 -0.11 -12.13
N SER A 18 -9.11 -0.27 -13.10
CA SER A 18 -9.53 0.83 -13.99
C SER A 18 -10.45 1.84 -13.32
N SER A 19 -11.19 1.45 -12.29
CA SER A 19 -12.10 2.34 -11.53
C SER A 19 -11.43 3.09 -10.39
N LYS A 20 -10.11 2.92 -10.18
CA LYS A 20 -9.40 3.67 -9.13
C LYS A 20 -9.10 5.08 -9.62
N LYS A 21 -9.57 6.06 -8.85
CA LYS A 21 -9.21 7.48 -8.99
C LYS A 21 -7.71 7.63 -9.14
N THR A 22 -7.29 8.49 -10.06
CA THR A 22 -5.86 8.76 -10.29
C THR A 22 -5.23 9.37 -9.03
N ALA A 23 -3.90 9.34 -8.91
CA ALA A 23 -3.21 9.89 -7.74
C ALA A 23 -3.54 11.38 -7.50
N ALA A 24 -3.92 12.14 -8.53
CA ALA A 24 -4.36 13.53 -8.43
C ALA A 24 -5.79 13.67 -7.88
N GLU A 25 -6.68 12.71 -8.19
CA GLU A 25 -8.09 12.69 -7.79
C GLU A 25 -8.33 12.04 -6.41
N GLN A 26 -7.28 11.47 -5.80
CA GLN A 26 -7.35 10.96 -4.43
C GLN A 26 -7.53 12.12 -3.46
N GLU A 27 -8.58 12.06 -2.65
CA GLU A 27 -8.93 13.12 -1.70
C GLU A 27 -7.84 13.35 -0.64
N SER A 28 -7.10 12.29 -0.27
CA SER A 28 -5.92 12.36 0.61
C SER A 28 -4.77 13.19 0.03
N ASN A 29 -4.80 13.43 -1.28
CA ASN A 29 -3.78 14.11 -2.04
C ASN A 29 -4.21 15.52 -2.45
N LYS A 30 -5.46 15.92 -2.13
CA LYS A 30 -6.02 17.22 -2.47
C LYS A 30 -5.24 18.32 -1.73
N GLY A 31 -4.77 19.33 -2.47
CA GLY A 31 -3.97 20.44 -1.91
C GLY A 31 -2.50 20.15 -1.64
N LEU A 32 -2.00 18.94 -1.93
CA LEU A 32 -0.58 18.61 -1.79
C LEU A 32 0.14 18.66 -3.12
N THR A 33 1.30 19.31 -3.13
CA THR A 33 2.22 19.29 -4.27
C THR A 33 2.83 17.90 -4.45
N LEU A 34 3.37 17.62 -5.63
CA LEU A 34 4.03 16.33 -5.91
C LEU A 34 5.19 16.06 -4.95
N GLU A 35 5.91 17.10 -4.54
CA GLU A 35 7.04 17.00 -3.61
C GLU A 35 6.58 16.60 -2.20
N GLN A 36 5.54 17.26 -1.68
CA GLN A 36 4.96 16.94 -0.37
C GLN A 36 4.40 15.51 -0.31
N ARG A 37 3.82 15.02 -1.43
CA ARG A 37 3.38 13.62 -1.54
C ARG A 37 4.55 12.65 -1.44
N LYS A 38 5.64 12.92 -2.18
CA LYS A 38 6.86 12.10 -2.14
C LYS A 38 7.51 12.10 -0.75
N GLN A 39 7.54 13.25 -0.06
CA GLN A 39 8.07 13.36 1.30
C GLN A 39 7.25 12.51 2.28
N ARG A 40 5.91 12.63 2.26
CA ARG A 40 5.03 11.81 3.10
C ARG A 40 5.19 10.30 2.85
N ASP A 41 5.33 9.90 1.59
CA ASP A 41 5.53 8.49 1.24
C ASP A 41 6.91 8.00 1.71
N ALA A 42 7.94 8.83 1.61
CA ALA A 42 9.28 8.52 2.12
C ALA A 42 9.30 8.41 3.65
N GLU A 43 8.64 9.30 4.38
CA GLU A 43 8.52 9.27 5.84
C GLU A 43 7.85 7.99 6.31
N ARG A 44 6.68 7.65 5.76
CA ARG A 44 5.99 6.39 6.07
C ARG A 44 6.83 5.16 5.77
N MET A 45 7.66 5.20 4.73
CA MET A 45 8.58 4.11 4.41
C MET A 45 9.73 3.99 5.42
N ARG A 46 10.27 5.11 5.91
CA ARG A 46 11.28 5.11 6.98
C ARG A 46 10.71 4.58 8.29
N GLU A 47 9.52 5.05 8.68
CA GLU A 47 8.82 4.56 9.87
C GLU A 47 8.55 3.05 9.78
N LYS A 48 8.08 2.57 8.63
CA LYS A 48 7.84 1.14 8.42
C LYS A 48 9.13 0.32 8.49
N GLN A 49 10.25 0.84 8.00
CA GLN A 49 11.54 0.18 8.12
C GLN A 49 11.99 0.13 9.57
N LEU A 50 11.90 1.24 10.31
CA LEU A 50 12.19 1.29 11.74
C LEU A 50 11.33 0.30 12.51
N LYS A 51 10.02 0.28 12.25
CA LYS A 51 9.08 -0.62 12.92
C LYS A 51 9.40 -2.08 12.63
N LYS A 52 9.73 -2.43 11.38
CA LYS A 52 10.18 -3.78 11.03
C LYS A 52 11.50 -4.17 11.70
N GLN A 53 12.45 -3.23 11.81
CA GLN A 53 13.71 -3.48 12.52
C GLN A 53 13.44 -3.72 14.00
N GLN A 54 12.63 -2.87 14.65
CA GLN A 54 12.22 -3.06 16.03
C GLN A 54 11.47 -4.38 16.24
N ASP A 55 10.50 -4.71 15.40
CA ASP A 55 9.74 -5.96 15.54
C ASP A 55 10.62 -7.20 15.28
N GLY A 56 11.60 -7.10 14.38
CA GLY A 56 12.61 -8.13 14.14
C GLY A 56 13.63 -8.28 15.28
N GLU A 57 14.03 -7.17 15.91
CA GLU A 57 14.91 -7.18 17.08
C GLU A 57 14.21 -7.72 18.33
N VAL A 58 12.96 -7.30 18.57
CA VAL A 58 12.14 -7.80 19.68
C VAL A 58 11.86 -9.30 19.52
N GLY A 59 11.60 -9.77 18.30
CA GLY A 59 11.44 -11.20 18.02
C GLY A 59 12.72 -12.03 18.23
N ASN A 60 13.90 -11.44 18.04
CA ASN A 60 15.19 -12.11 18.24
C ASN A 60 15.64 -12.09 19.71
N GLN A 61 15.27 -11.05 20.47
CA GLN A 61 15.53 -10.97 21.92
C GLN A 61 14.60 -11.90 22.72
N ALA A 62 13.37 -12.14 22.27
CA ALA A 62 12.42 -13.03 22.96
C ALA A 62 12.75 -14.53 22.82
N VAL A 63 13.70 -14.90 21.95
CA VAL A 63 14.08 -16.30 21.66
C VAL A 63 15.47 -16.65 22.22
N LYS A 64 16.16 -15.69 22.85
CA LYS A 64 17.42 -15.88 23.57
C LYS A 64 17.18 -16.06 25.07
#